data_AF-A0A9Q4FXS4-F1
#
_entry.id   AF-A0A9Q4FXS4-F1
#
_cell.length_a   1.000
_cell.length_b   1.000
_cell.length_c   1.000
_cell.angle_alpha   90.00
_cell.angle_beta   90.00
_cell.angle_gamma   90.00
#
_symmetry.space_group_name_H-M   'P 1'
#
loop_
_entity.id
_entity.type
_entity.pdbx_description
1 polymer ?
#
loop_
_entity_poly.entity_id
_entity_poly.type
_entity_poly.pdbx_seq_one_letter_code
_entity_poly.pdbx_strand_id
1 'polypeptide(L)'
;MKITVDREPKRFYLALSEWTIAYGHKIQVGDYSFCAIPKDREIHIFEETSGMRVTAINYGDSLTNILLSTKEGALQYFDEIGKYLSKVIKRQGEEIFTCRIEKNRQIIIDKLGEKPPTEDHDIPDAIKNF
;
A
#
# COMPACT_ATOMS: atom_id res chain seq x y z
N MET A 1 3.22 13.91 10.48
CA MET A 1 2.73 12.54 10.28
C MET A 1 3.91 11.62 10.50
N LYS A 2 3.83 10.75 11.50
CA LYS A 2 4.82 9.69 11.72
C LYS A 2 4.71 8.68 10.60
N ILE A 3 5.84 8.19 10.10
CA ILE A 3 5.89 7.18 9.03
C ILE A 3 6.51 5.92 9.62
N THR A 4 5.88 4.77 9.35
CA THR A 4 6.45 3.45 9.68
C THR A 4 6.16 2.48 8.55
N VAL A 5 7.10 1.58 8.29
CA VAL A 5 6.94 0.50 7.32
C VAL A 5 7.06 -0.82 8.06
N ASP A 6 6.12 -1.73 7.84
CA ASP A 6 6.20 -3.07 8.39
C ASP A 6 7.33 -3.84 7.70
N ARG A 7 8.25 -4.38 8.51
CA ARG A 7 9.43 -5.08 8.01
C ARG A 7 9.09 -6.37 7.27
N GLU A 8 8.03 -7.03 7.71
CA GLU A 8 7.53 -8.25 7.08
C GLU A 8 6.36 -7.91 6.17
N PRO A 9 6.27 -8.55 5.00
CA PRO A 9 5.10 -8.44 4.16
C PRO A 9 3.86 -8.97 4.89
N LYS A 10 2.69 -8.59 4.40
CA LYS A 10 1.38 -9.03 4.90
C LYS A 10 0.45 -9.33 3.74
N ARG A 11 -0.61 -10.09 4.03
CA ARG A 11 -1.72 -10.31 3.11
C ARG A 11 -2.68 -9.13 3.16
N PHE A 12 -3.08 -8.64 1.98
CA PHE A 12 -4.05 -7.57 1.80
C PHE A 12 -5.17 -8.00 0.87
N TYR A 13 -6.31 -7.32 1.00
CA TYR A 13 -7.44 -7.42 0.09
C TYR A 13 -7.55 -6.14 -0.71
N LEU A 14 -7.43 -6.26 -2.03
CA LEU A 14 -7.52 -5.18 -2.99
C LEU A 14 -8.90 -5.16 -3.62
N ALA A 15 -9.48 -3.98 -3.73
CA ALA A 15 -10.74 -3.74 -4.42
C ALA A 15 -10.47 -3.53 -5.92
N LEU A 16 -10.31 -4.63 -6.66
CA LEU A 16 -10.23 -4.63 -8.12
C LEU A 16 -11.64 -4.86 -8.71
N SER A 17 -11.80 -5.77 -9.67
CA SER A 17 -13.13 -6.25 -10.09
C SER A 17 -13.81 -7.10 -9.02
N GLU A 18 -13.02 -7.69 -8.13
CA GLU A 18 -13.41 -8.48 -6.97
C GLU A 18 -12.35 -8.30 -5.87
N TRP A 19 -12.67 -8.74 -4.64
CA TRP A 19 -11.71 -8.76 -3.55
C TRP A 19 -10.53 -9.68 -3.89
N THR A 20 -9.42 -9.07 -4.28
CA THR A 20 -8.24 -9.79 -4.75
C THR A 20 -7.18 -9.83 -3.67
N ILE A 21 -6.66 -11.02 -3.37
CA ILE A 21 -5.57 -11.18 -2.42
C ILE A 21 -4.27 -10.68 -3.07
N ALA A 22 -3.52 -9.88 -2.32
CA ALA A 22 -2.16 -9.52 -2.68
C ALA A 22 -1.26 -9.51 -1.44
N TYR A 23 0.04 -9.49 -1.67
CA TYR A 23 1.02 -9.44 -0.60
C TYR A 23 1.98 -8.26 -0.83
N GLY A 24 2.35 -7.61 0.26
CA GLY A 24 3.23 -6.44 0.20
C GLY A 24 3.52 -5.88 1.58
N HIS A 25 4.07 -4.69 1.66
CA HIS A 25 4.41 -4.04 2.93
C HIS A 25 3.36 -3.03 3.33
N LYS A 26 3.01 -3.01 4.62
CA LYS A 26 2.20 -1.93 5.18
C LYS A 26 3.06 -0.68 5.34
N ILE A 27 2.55 0.45 4.88
CA ILE A 27 3.10 1.78 5.13
C ILE A 27 2.06 2.56 5.93
N GLN A 28 2.40 2.92 7.17
CA GLN A 28 1.59 3.80 8.00
C GLN A 28 2.07 5.23 7.85
N VAL A 29 1.16 6.18 7.62
CA VAL A 29 1.43 7.62 7.51
C VAL A 29 0.43 8.39 8.36
N GLY A 30 0.81 8.74 9.58
CA GLY A 30 -0.15 9.27 10.56
C GLY A 30 -1.23 8.22 10.83
N ASP A 31 -2.50 8.58 10.64
CA ASP A 31 -3.64 7.69 10.84
C ASP A 31 -4.00 6.88 9.60
N TYR A 32 -3.35 7.13 8.47
CA TYR A 32 -3.64 6.46 7.20
C TYR A 32 -2.73 5.27 6.99
N SER A 33 -3.31 4.18 6.49
CA SER A 33 -2.60 2.94 6.22
C SER A 33 -2.68 2.58 4.76
N PHE A 34 -1.54 2.16 4.21
CA PHE A 34 -1.39 1.80 2.81
C PHE A 34 -0.71 0.43 2.68
N CYS A 35 -0.98 -0.28 1.60
CA CYS A 35 -0.17 -1.42 1.19
C CYS A 35 0.64 -1.09 -0.07
N ALA A 36 1.93 -1.40 -0.04
CA ALA A 36 2.84 -1.28 -1.16
C ALA A 36 3.10 -2.66 -1.78
N ILE A 37 2.71 -2.82 -3.04
CA ILE A 37 2.76 -4.09 -3.77
C ILE A 37 3.60 -3.91 -5.02
N PRO A 38 4.81 -4.49 -5.06
CA PRO A 38 5.63 -4.53 -6.27
C PRO A 38 4.97 -5.41 -7.33
N LYS A 39 4.78 -4.90 -8.54
CA LYS A 39 4.28 -5.65 -9.70
C LYS A 39 4.68 -4.95 -11.01
N ASP A 40 5.11 -5.72 -12.01
CA ASP A 40 5.35 -5.23 -13.38
C ASP A 40 6.20 -3.95 -13.51
N ARG A 41 7.26 -3.82 -12.69
CA ARG A 41 8.14 -2.62 -12.57
C ARG A 41 7.47 -1.36 -11.99
N GLU A 42 6.33 -1.55 -11.34
CA GLU A 42 5.63 -0.53 -10.58
C GLU A 42 5.48 -0.98 -9.12
N ILE A 43 5.47 -0.01 -8.21
CA ILE A 43 4.97 -0.23 -6.86
C ILE A 43 3.56 0.34 -6.81
N HIS A 44 2.59 -0.56 -6.74
CA HIS A 44 1.19 -0.17 -6.60
C HIS A 44 0.90 0.11 -5.13
N ILE A 45 0.32 1.28 -4.88
CA ILE A 45 -0.06 1.73 -3.55
C ILE A 45 -1.57 1.70 -3.46
N PHE A 46 -2.10 0.97 -2.49
CA PHE A 46 -3.53 0.93 -2.17
C PHE A 46 -3.75 1.43 -0.74
N GLU A 47 -4.88 2.06 -0.49
CA GLU A 47 -5.33 2.39 0.88
C GLU A 47 -5.91 1.11 1.51
N GLU A 48 -5.48 0.78 2.73
CA GLU A 48 -5.71 -0.54 3.33
C GLU A 48 -7.19 -0.78 3.70
N THR A 49 -7.89 0.27 4.13
CA THR A 49 -9.26 0.15 4.64
C THR A 49 -10.24 -0.14 3.51
N SER A 50 -10.15 0.64 2.43
CA SER A 50 -11.00 0.49 1.25
C SER A 50 -10.44 -0.54 0.26
N GLY A 51 -9.15 -0.85 0.32
CA GLY A 51 -8.46 -1.69 -0.67
C GLY A 51 -8.31 -1.01 -2.04
N MET A 52 -8.55 0.30 -2.14
CA MET A 52 -8.56 1.01 -3.42
C MET A 52 -7.18 1.49 -3.81
N ARG A 53 -6.85 1.39 -5.10
CA ARG A 53 -5.58 1.91 -5.61
C ARG A 53 -5.52 3.43 -5.48
N VAL A 54 -4.50 3.92 -4.80
CA VAL A 54 -4.21 5.35 -4.65
C VAL A 54 -3.33 5.82 -5.80
N THR A 55 -2.26 5.08 -6.08
CA THR A 55 -1.32 5.41 -7.15
C THR A 55 -0.50 4.18 -7.55
N ALA A 56 0.24 4.28 -8.66
CA ALA A 56 1.29 3.35 -9.04
C ALA A 56 2.55 4.16 -9.33
N ILE A 57 3.67 3.73 -8.76
CA ILE A 57 4.96 4.41 -8.89
C ILE A 57 5.85 3.54 -9.76
N ASN A 58 6.17 4.04 -10.95
CA ASN A 58 7.11 3.39 -11.85
C ASN A 58 8.52 3.43 -11.26
N TYR A 59 9.20 2.30 -11.22
CA TYR A 59 10.63 2.22 -10.93
C TYR A 59 11.37 1.72 -12.17
N GLY A 60 11.99 2.67 -12.88
CA GLY A 60 12.67 2.40 -14.15
C GLY A 60 14.17 2.68 -14.13
N ASP A 61 14.67 3.38 -13.12
CA ASP A 61 16.09 3.70 -13.02
C ASP A 61 16.89 2.58 -12.34
N SER A 62 18.19 2.53 -12.63
CA SER A 62 19.11 1.52 -12.11
C SER A 62 19.22 1.56 -10.58
N LEU A 63 19.11 2.74 -9.97
CA LEU A 63 19.21 2.91 -8.52
C LEU A 63 18.03 2.28 -7.78
N THR A 64 16.82 2.47 -8.29
CA THR A 64 15.62 1.90 -7.70
C THR A 64 15.58 0.38 -7.89
N ASN A 65 16.06 -0.12 -9.04
CA ASN A 65 16.24 -1.56 -9.24
C ASN A 65 17.25 -2.16 -8.26
N ILE A 66 18.34 -1.46 -7.95
CA ILE A 66 19.32 -1.89 -6.95
C ILE A 66 18.69 -1.88 -5.54
N LEU A 67 17.97 -0.82 -5.17
CA LEU A 67 17.31 -0.75 -3.86
C LEU A 67 16.31 -1.88 -3.67
N LEU A 68 15.47 -2.14 -4.67
CA LEU A 68 14.47 -3.21 -4.63
C LEU A 68 15.08 -4.61 -4.79
N SER A 69 16.39 -4.74 -5.04
CA SER A 69 17.06 -6.05 -5.10
C SER A 69 17.37 -6.65 -3.72
N THR A 70 17.16 -5.89 -2.65
CA THR A 70 17.40 -6.31 -1.26
C THR A 70 16.23 -5.91 -0.37
N LYS A 71 15.94 -6.68 0.67
CA LYS A 71 14.88 -6.37 1.64
C LYS A 71 15.11 -5.00 2.29
N GLU A 72 16.33 -4.72 2.74
CA GLU A 72 16.67 -3.45 3.38
C GLU A 72 16.51 -2.26 2.43
N GLY A 73 16.93 -2.38 1.18
CA GLY A 73 16.76 -1.34 0.18
C GLY A 73 15.29 -1.13 -0.20
N ALA A 74 14.49 -2.20 -0.25
CA ALA A 74 13.04 -2.11 -0.46
C ALA A 74 12.35 -1.38 0.69
N LEU A 75 12.68 -1.72 1.95
CA LEU A 75 12.16 -1.03 3.13
C LEU A 75 12.53 0.46 3.14
N GLN A 76 13.77 0.81 2.74
CA GLN A 76 14.17 2.21 2.58
C GLN A 76 13.35 2.92 1.51
N TYR A 77 13.11 2.27 0.38
CA TYR A 77 12.30 2.84 -0.69
C TYR A 77 10.84 3.04 -0.27
N PHE A 78 10.26 2.10 0.48
CA PHE A 78 8.92 2.25 1.05
C PHE A 78 8.82 3.38 2.07
N ASP A 79 9.88 3.65 2.84
CA ASP A 79 9.93 4.82 3.74
C ASP A 79 9.88 6.14 2.93
N GLU A 80 10.60 6.21 1.80
CA GLU A 80 10.53 7.35 0.88
C GLU A 80 9.14 7.53 0.26
N ILE A 81 8.46 6.42 -0.09
CA ILE A 81 7.05 6.46 -0.51
C ILE A 81 6.17 7.01 0.62
N GLY A 82 6.37 6.58 1.87
CA GLY A 82 5.66 7.12 3.03
C GLY A 82 5.86 8.64 3.19
N LYS A 83 7.08 9.13 2.96
CA LYS A 83 7.39 10.58 2.96
C LYS A 83 6.68 11.31 1.83
N TYR A 84 6.63 10.71 0.64
CA TYR A 84 5.88 11.24 -0.49
C TYR A 84 4.38 11.32 -0.20
N LEU A 85 3.77 10.24 0.31
CA LEU A 85 2.37 10.18 0.69
C LEU A 85 2.05 11.23 1.76
N SER A 86 2.90 11.40 2.77
CA SER A 86 2.70 12.45 3.79
C SER A 86 2.67 13.85 3.17
N LYS A 87 3.54 14.15 2.19
CA LYS A 87 3.53 15.44 1.49
C LYS A 87 2.24 15.62 0.68
N VAL A 88 1.76 14.56 0.01
CA VAL A 88 0.51 14.60 -0.76
C VAL A 88 -0.69 14.85 0.14
N ILE A 89 -0.82 14.12 1.25
CA ILE A 89 -1.93 14.26 2.20
C ILE A 89 -1.95 15.68 2.78
N LYS A 90 -0.80 16.18 3.25
CA LYS A 90 -0.70 17.54 3.79
C LYS A 90 -1.06 18.62 2.77
N ARG A 91 -0.68 18.44 1.50
CA ARG A 91 -1.03 19.39 0.41
C ARG A 91 -2.52 19.38 0.08
N GLN A 92 -3.17 18.22 0.17
CA GLN A 92 -4.61 18.11 -0.06
C GLN A 92 -5.44 18.60 1.13
N GLY A 93 -4.90 18.50 2.34
CA GLY A 93 -5.63 18.70 3.58
C GLY A 93 -6.18 17.37 4.10
N GLU A 94 -5.92 17.08 5.38
CA GLU A 94 -6.26 15.80 6.01
C GLU A 94 -7.76 15.52 5.99
N GLU A 95 -8.60 16.53 6.25
CA GLU A 95 -10.06 16.41 6.21
C GLU A 95 -10.57 15.99 4.82
N ILE A 96 -10.06 16.63 3.77
CA ILE A 96 -10.43 16.32 2.38
C ILE A 96 -9.99 14.90 2.02
N PHE A 97 -8.78 14.52 2.44
CA PHE A 97 -8.25 13.19 2.19
C PHE A 97 -9.06 12.11 2.92
N THR A 98 -9.39 12.32 4.19
CA THR A 98 -10.25 11.41 4.98
C THR A 98 -11.63 11.26 4.36
N CYS A 99 -12.28 12.37 3.99
CA CYS A 99 -13.58 12.34 3.33
C CYS A 99 -13.55 11.54 2.02
N ARG A 100 -12.45 11.65 1.26
CA ARG A 100 -12.25 10.85 0.05
C ARG A 100 -12.10 9.36 0.36
N ILE A 101 -11.35 8.98 1.39
CA ILE A 101 -11.19 7.57 1.79
C ILE A 101 -12.55 6.97 2.16
N GLU A 102 -13.31 7.62 3.04
CA GLU A 102 -14.61 7.12 3.50
C GLU A 102 -15.60 7.00 2.33
N LYS A 103 -15.62 7.98 1.43
CA LYS A 103 -16.45 7.90 0.22
C LYS A 103 -16.08 6.72 -0.67
N ASN A 104 -14.78 6.47 -0.88
CA ASN A 104 -14.34 5.33 -1.69
C ASN A 104 -14.64 4.00 -1.02
N ARG A 105 -14.49 3.93 0.30
CA ARG A 105 -14.86 2.75 1.09
C ARG A 105 -16.34 2.42 0.90
N GLN A 106 -17.24 3.40 1.03
CA GLN A 106 -18.66 3.17 0.81
C GLN A 106 -18.95 2.68 -0.62
N ILE A 107 -18.35 3.31 -1.64
CA ILE A 107 -18.50 2.89 -3.04
C ILE A 107 -18.06 1.44 -3.24
N ILE A 108 -17.01 1.01 -2.55
CA ILE A 108 -16.48 -0.35 -2.67
C ILE A 108 -17.37 -1.35 -1.94
N ILE A 109 -17.87 -1.02 -0.74
CA ILE A 109 -18.84 -1.85 -0.02
C ILE A 109 -20.11 -2.05 -0.87
N ASP A 110 -20.62 -0.99 -1.49
CA ASP A 110 -21.81 -1.06 -2.34
C ASP A 110 -21.60 -1.96 -3.58
N LYS A 111 -20.36 -2.08 -4.07
CA LYS A 111 -20.02 -2.85 -5.28
C LYS A 111 -19.58 -4.28 -5.01
N LEU A 112 -18.73 -4.49 -4.01
CA LEU A 112 -18.03 -5.75 -3.74
C LEU A 112 -18.47 -6.39 -2.41
N GLY A 113 -19.32 -5.72 -1.64
CA GLY A 113 -19.63 -6.10 -0.27
C GLY A 113 -18.52 -5.72 0.72
N GLU A 114 -18.72 -6.12 1.98
CA GLU A 114 -17.74 -5.88 3.05
C GLU A 114 -16.38 -6.52 2.73
N LYS A 115 -15.30 -5.83 3.15
CA LYS A 115 -13.95 -6.35 2.99
C LYS A 115 -13.82 -7.66 3.79
N PRO A 116 -13.30 -8.75 3.21
CA PRO A 116 -13.06 -9.96 3.97
C PRO A 116 -12.10 -9.70 5.15
N PRO A 117 -12.25 -10.45 6.26
CA PRO A 117 -11.35 -10.33 7.39
C PRO A 117 -9.92 -10.67 6.96
N THR A 118 -8.95 -9.90 7.44
CA THR A 118 -7.53 -10.22 7.25
C THR A 118 -7.15 -11.28 8.28
N GLU A 119 -7.08 -12.54 7.85
CA GLU A 119 -6.51 -13.65 8.65
C GLU A 119 -4.97 -13.67 8.49
N ASP A 120 -4.27 -13.95 9.59
CA ASP A 120 -2.83 -14.25 9.58
C ASP A 120 -2.62 -15.61 8.89
N HIS A 121 -2.33 -15.58 7.60
CA HIS A 121 -2.00 -16.76 6.82
C HIS A 121 -0.51 -16.80 6.44
N ASP A 122 -0.01 -18.02 6.21
CA ASP A 122 1.32 -18.24 5.67
C ASP A 122 1.54 -17.44 4.39
N ILE A 123 2.53 -16.55 4.43
CA ILE A 123 2.97 -15.78 3.27
C ILE A 123 3.87 -16.68 2.42
N PRO A 124 3.70 -16.70 1.08
CA PRO A 124 4.56 -17.48 0.20
C PRO A 124 6.05 -17.15 0.43
N ASP A 125 6.92 -18.16 0.47
CA ASP A 125 8.36 -17.97 0.74
C ASP A 125 9.05 -17.03 -0.26
N ALA A 126 8.56 -17.00 -1.51
CA ALA A 126 9.03 -16.08 -2.54
C ALA A 126 8.83 -14.60 -2.18
N ILE A 127 7.90 -14.30 -1.28
CA ILE A 127 7.55 -12.93 -0.87
C ILE A 127 8.26 -12.54 0.43
N LYS A 128 8.66 -13.50 1.28
CA LYS A 128 9.34 -13.23 2.57
C LYS A 128 10.68 -12.50 2.43
N ASN A 129 11.31 -12.64 1.27
CA ASN A 129 12.60 -12.03 0.94
C ASN A 129 12.47 -10.61 0.35
N PHE A 130 11.24 -10.15 0.13
CA PHE A 130 10.91 -8.78 -0.25
C PHE A 130 10.49 -7.97 0.98
#